data_AF-D4N6Z6-F1
#
_entry.id   AF-D4N6Z6-F1
#
_cell.length_a   1.000
_cell.length_b   1.000
_cell.length_c   1.000
_cell.angle_alpha   90.00
_cell.angle_beta   90.00
_cell.angle_gamma   90.00
#
_symmetry.space_group_name_H-M   'P 1'
#
loop_
_entity.id
_entity.type
_entity.pdbx_description
1 polymer ?
#
loop_
_entity_poly.entity_id
_entity_poly.type
_entity_poly.pdbx_seq_one_letter_code
_entity_poly.pdbx_strand_id
1 'polypeptide(L)'
;MSLEQILQKEIETSETWLRREQEESTYKRDLQKRIELINWALQNMRNPNVEICGLIEYRMNETILEINKTDSIFDADKFHSELRILDWIFYQVCKYQQMTLQNKF
;
A
#
# COMPACT_ATOMS: atom_id res chain seq x y z
N MET A 1 -18.20 4.59 -4.33
CA MET A 1 -17.44 3.33 -4.45
C MET A 1 -16.97 2.98 -3.05
N SER A 2 -17.14 1.74 -2.59
CA SER A 2 -16.65 1.35 -1.27
C SER A 2 -15.12 1.31 -1.27
N LEU A 3 -14.50 1.43 -0.09
CA LEU A 3 -13.04 1.30 0.05
C LEU A 3 -12.53 -0.02 -0.51
N GLU A 4 -13.20 -1.13 -0.20
CA GLU A 4 -12.85 -2.46 -0.73
C GLU A 4 -12.88 -2.50 -2.26
N GLN A 5 -13.89 -1.88 -2.90
CA GLN A 5 -13.96 -1.78 -4.36
C GLN A 5 -12.81 -0.95 -4.95
N ILE A 6 -12.40 0.15 -4.29
CA ILE A 6 -11.28 0.98 -4.73
C ILE A 6 -9.99 0.17 -4.70
N LEU A 7 -9.73 -0.52 -3.61
CA LEU A 7 -8.53 -1.35 -3.42
C LEU A 7 -8.52 -2.55 -4.38
N GLN A 8 -9.66 -3.23 -4.57
CA GLN A 8 -9.77 -4.35 -5.50
C GLN A 8 -9.54 -3.92 -6.95
N LYS A 9 -10.08 -2.76 -7.36
CA LYS A 9 -9.87 -2.22 -8.71
C LYS A 9 -8.40 -1.89 -8.97
N GLU A 10 -7.68 -1.39 -7.96
CA GLU A 10 -6.25 -1.11 -8.06
C GLU A 10 -5.44 -2.39 -8.21
N ILE A 11 -5.81 -3.48 -7.52
CA ILE A 11 -5.23 -4.81 -7.74
C ILE A 11 -5.45 -5.27 -9.19
N GLU A 12 -6.70 -5.27 -9.66
CA GLU A 12 -7.04 -5.71 -11.03
C GLU A 12 -6.29 -4.90 -12.10
N THR A 13 -6.15 -3.60 -11.89
CA THR A 13 -5.40 -2.69 -12.76
C THR A 13 -3.92 -3.06 -12.74
N SER A 14 -3.34 -3.26 -11.55
CA SER A 14 -1.94 -3.62 -11.38
C SER A 14 -1.63 -4.99 -12.00
N GLU A 15 -2.50 -5.98 -11.82
CA GLU A 15 -2.36 -7.30 -12.44
C GLU A 15 -2.45 -7.23 -13.97
N THR A 16 -3.33 -6.37 -14.50
CA THR A 16 -3.45 -6.18 -15.95
C THR A 16 -2.18 -5.63 -16.55
N TRP A 17 -1.54 -4.66 -15.90
CA TRP A 17 -0.25 -4.14 -16.32
C TRP A 17 0.87 -5.17 -16.12
N LEU A 18 0.87 -5.89 -15.00
CA LEU A 18 1.86 -6.91 -14.71
C LEU A 18 1.87 -8.04 -15.75
N ARG A 19 0.69 -8.46 -16.24
CA ARG A 19 0.56 -9.45 -17.32
C ARG A 19 1.10 -8.95 -18.66
N ARG A 20 1.13 -7.63 -18.88
CA ARG A 20 1.65 -7.02 -20.12
C ARG A 20 3.16 -6.77 -20.06
N GLU A 21 3.70 -6.66 -18.85
CA GLU A 21 5.12 -6.39 -18.61
C GLU A 21 5.95 -7.67 -18.76
N GLN A 22 6.71 -7.74 -19.85
CA GLN A 22 7.51 -8.94 -20.18
C GLN A 22 8.91 -8.89 -19.53
N GLU A 23 9.46 -7.70 -19.32
CA GLU A 23 10.82 -7.51 -18.83
C GLU A 23 10.85 -7.26 -17.32
N GLU A 24 11.92 -7.70 -16.65
CA GLU A 24 12.15 -7.32 -15.27
C GLU A 24 12.55 -5.84 -15.19
N SER A 25 11.73 -5.06 -14.49
CA SER A 25 11.90 -3.62 -14.39
C SER A 25 11.46 -3.10 -13.03
N THR A 26 11.91 -1.89 -12.68
CA THR A 26 11.41 -1.16 -11.50
C THR A 26 9.89 -1.07 -11.51
N TYR A 27 9.28 -0.85 -12.68
CA TYR A 27 7.82 -0.80 -12.80
C TYR A 27 7.17 -2.14 -12.46
N LYS A 28 7.69 -3.25 -13.00
CA LYS A 28 7.18 -4.61 -12.70
C LYS A 28 7.25 -4.94 -11.21
N ARG A 29 8.39 -4.66 -10.59
CA ARG A 29 8.62 -4.81 -9.15
C ARG A 29 7.61 -4.00 -8.34
N ASP A 30 7.38 -2.75 -8.72
CA ASP A 30 6.48 -1.84 -8.01
C ASP A 30 5.01 -2.27 -8.16
N LEU A 31 4.60 -2.81 -9.32
CA LEU A 31 3.28 -3.41 -9.51
C LEU A 31 3.05 -4.62 -8.60
N GLN A 32 4.03 -5.52 -8.51
CA GLN A 32 3.96 -6.69 -7.62
C GLN A 32 3.84 -6.25 -6.15
N LYS A 33 4.68 -5.29 -5.73
CA LYS A 33 4.66 -4.76 -4.36
C LYS A 33 3.33 -4.07 -4.05
N ARG A 34 2.74 -3.37 -5.02
CA ARG A 34 1.42 -2.74 -4.88
C ARG A 34 0.33 -3.77 -4.63
N ILE A 35 0.29 -4.85 -5.41
CA ILE A 35 -0.66 -5.95 -5.21
C ILE A 35 -0.46 -6.60 -3.83
N GLU A 36 0.79 -6.86 -3.44
CA GLU A 36 1.13 -7.43 -2.12
C GLU A 36 0.59 -6.58 -0.97
N LEU A 37 0.90 -5.27 -0.98
CA LEU A 37 0.54 -4.36 0.10
C LEU A 37 -0.97 -4.10 0.17
N ILE A 38 -1.66 -4.01 -0.97
CA ILE A 38 -3.11 -3.83 -0.97
C ILE A 38 -3.80 -5.09 -0.43
N ASN A 39 -3.34 -6.28 -0.82
CA ASN A 39 -3.87 -7.54 -0.27
C ASN A 39 -3.63 -7.63 1.25
N TRP A 40 -2.44 -7.24 1.72
CA TRP A 40 -2.13 -7.17 3.14
C TRP A 40 -3.07 -6.21 3.89
N ALA A 41 -3.33 -5.02 3.34
CA ALA A 41 -4.26 -4.06 3.94
C ALA A 41 -5.68 -4.62 4.01
N LEU A 42 -6.18 -5.20 2.91
CA LEU A 42 -7.51 -5.84 2.86
C LEU A 42 -7.66 -6.97 3.89
N GLN A 43 -6.62 -7.79 4.08
CA GLN A 43 -6.63 -8.85 5.08
C GLN A 43 -6.71 -8.30 6.51
N ASN A 44 -5.92 -7.28 6.83
CA ASN A 44 -5.92 -6.67 8.16
C ASN A 44 -7.22 -5.91 8.46
N MET A 45 -7.85 -5.29 7.45
CA MET A 45 -9.15 -4.65 7.58
C MET A 45 -10.29 -5.60 7.96
N ARG A 46 -10.14 -6.91 7.68
CA ARG A 46 -11.13 -7.93 8.10
C ARG A 46 -11.04 -8.26 9.59
N ASN A 47 -9.95 -7.88 10.26
CA ASN A 47 -9.77 -8.09 11.69
C ASN A 47 -10.24 -6.84 12.47
N PRO A 48 -11.37 -6.90 13.21
CA PRO A 48 -11.89 -5.74 13.93
C PRO A 48 -11.01 -5.28 15.09
N ASN A 49 -10.05 -6.10 15.54
CA ASN A 49 -9.11 -5.73 16.61
C ASN A 49 -7.89 -4.97 16.09
N VAL A 50 -7.76 -4.78 14.78
CA VAL A 50 -6.64 -4.08 14.16
C VAL A 50 -7.01 -2.63 13.87
N GLU A 51 -6.27 -1.72 14.47
CA GLU A 51 -6.31 -0.30 14.10
C GLU A 51 -5.47 -0.12 12.82
N ILE A 52 -6.12 -0.32 11.68
CA ILE A 52 -5.44 -0.44 10.38
C ILE A 52 -4.61 0.79 10.01
N CYS A 53 -5.03 2.00 10.40
CA CYS A 53 -4.29 3.22 10.11
C CYS A 53 -2.96 3.25 10.87
N GLY A 54 -2.97 3.01 12.18
CA GLY A 54 -1.74 2.87 12.96
C GLY A 54 -0.87 1.71 12.49
N LEU A 55 -1.44 0.61 12.02
CA LEU A 55 -0.67 -0.49 11.45
C LEU A 55 0.06 -0.09 10.14
N ILE A 56 -0.60 0.65 9.24
CA ILE A 56 0.01 1.16 8.02
C ILE A 56 1.08 2.20 8.36
N GLU A 57 0.78 3.13 9.27
CA GLU A 57 1.72 4.17 9.72
C GLU A 57 2.98 3.55 10.37
N TYR A 58 2.81 2.54 11.21
CA TYR A 58 3.92 1.78 11.78
C TYR A 58 4.84 1.20 10.69
N ARG A 59 4.26 0.55 9.69
CA ARG A 59 5.03 -0.02 8.56
C ARG A 59 5.70 1.04 7.68
N MET A 60 5.07 2.21 7.52
CA MET A 60 5.70 3.36 6.85
C MET A 60 6.94 3.83 7.63
N ASN A 61 6.84 3.96 8.96
CA ASN A 61 7.95 4.34 9.81
C ASN A 61 9.09 3.32 9.78
N GLU A 62 8.79 2.02 9.80
CA GLU A 62 9.79 0.97 9.60
C GLU A 62 10.49 1.11 8.24
N THR A 63 9.73 1.32 7.17
CA THR A 63 10.28 1.53 5.82
C THR A 63 11.22 2.74 5.76
N ILE A 64 10.85 3.86 6.41
CA ILE A 64 11.69 5.07 6.51
C ILE A 64 13.00 4.77 7.26
N LEU A 65 12.94 3.98 8.35
CA LEU A 65 14.14 3.58 9.08
C LEU A 65 15.08 2.74 8.20
N GLU A 66 14.55 1.82 7.39
CA GLU A 66 15.36 1.02 6.47
C GLU A 66 15.98 1.87 5.35
N ILE A 67 15.27 2.86 4.81
CA ILE A 67 15.84 3.84 3.87
C ILE A 67 17.06 4.53 4.50
N ASN A 68 16.91 5.05 5.73
CA ASN A 68 17.96 5.82 6.39
C ASN A 68 19.21 4.98 6.75
N LYS A 69 19.07 3.67 6.90
CA LYS A 69 20.19 2.74 7.13
C LYS A 69 20.86 2.27 5.83
N THR A 70 20.22 2.49 4.69
CA THR A 70 20.67 1.92 3.42
C THR A 70 21.58 2.89 2.68
N ASP A 71 22.86 2.55 2.56
CA ASP A 71 23.85 3.35 1.82
C ASP A 71 23.79 3.16 0.29
N SER A 72 22.99 2.19 -0.19
CA SER A 72 22.84 1.82 -1.60
C SER A 72 21.61 2.49 -2.22
N ILE A 73 21.83 3.35 -3.23
CA ILE A 73 20.73 4.02 -3.95
C ILE A 73 19.74 3.00 -4.56
N PHE A 74 20.23 1.87 -5.07
CA PHE A 74 19.38 0.84 -5.69
C PHE A 74 18.54 0.07 -4.68
N ASP A 75 19.03 -0.08 -3.44
CA ASP A 75 18.27 -0.74 -2.38
C ASP A 75 17.30 0.25 -1.71
N ALA A 76 17.73 1.50 -1.53
CA ALA A 76 16.86 2.58 -1.06
C ALA A 76 15.68 2.82 -2.00
N ASP A 77 15.89 2.75 -3.33
CA ASP A 77 14.84 2.91 -4.34
C ASP A 77 13.65 1.95 -4.12
N LYS A 78 13.92 0.69 -3.73
CA LYS A 78 12.88 -0.30 -3.43
C LYS A 78 12.01 0.15 -2.26
N PHE A 79 12.63 0.63 -1.19
CA PHE A 79 11.93 1.11 -0.01
C PHE A 79 11.18 2.43 -0.27
N HIS A 80 11.73 3.32 -1.11
CA HIS A 80 11.02 4.51 -1.54
C HIS A 80 9.75 4.18 -2.34
N SER A 81 9.80 3.19 -3.22
CA SER A 81 8.60 2.69 -3.89
C SER A 81 7.60 2.06 -2.93
N GLU A 82 8.06 1.24 -1.97
CA GLU A 82 7.20 0.68 -0.92
C GLU A 82 6.51 1.79 -0.11
N LEU A 83 7.25 2.81 0.31
CA LEU A 83 6.72 3.95 1.07
C LEU A 83 5.64 4.73 0.29
N ARG A 84 5.85 4.99 -1.01
CA ARG A 84 4.85 5.65 -1.86
C ARG A 84 3.56 4.85 -2.00
N ILE A 85 3.68 3.52 -2.07
CA ILE A 85 2.51 2.62 -2.14
C ILE A 85 1.78 2.64 -0.80
N LEU A 86 2.50 2.53 0.31
CA LEU A 86 1.92 2.60 1.66
C LEU A 86 1.21 3.93 1.91
N ASP A 87 1.81 5.06 1.50
CA ASP A 87 1.19 6.38 1.61
C ASP A 87 -0.14 6.47 0.85
N TRP A 88 -0.19 5.93 -0.38
CA TRP A 88 -1.44 5.88 -1.14
C TRP A 88 -2.49 5.01 -0.43
N ILE A 89 -2.11 3.85 0.10
CA ILE A 89 -3.02 2.95 0.84
C ILE A 89 -3.53 3.65 2.10
N PHE A 90 -2.63 4.27 2.87
CA PHE A 90 -2.95 5.04 4.07
C PHE A 90 -4.00 6.10 3.76
N TYR A 91 -3.78 6.87 2.69
CA TYR A 91 -4.74 7.88 2.27
C TYR A 91 -6.11 7.29 1.92
N GLN A 92 -6.18 6.20 1.14
CA GLN A 92 -7.48 5.58 0.82
C GLN A 92 -8.19 5.06 2.07
N VAL A 93 -7.48 4.32 2.92
CA VAL A 93 -8.04 3.63 4.09
C VAL A 93 -8.44 4.63 5.17
N CYS A 94 -7.54 5.53 5.55
CA CYS A 94 -7.73 6.42 6.70
C CYS A 94 -8.69 7.57 6.37
N LYS A 95 -8.68 8.08 5.13
CA LYS A 95 -9.71 9.02 4.68
C LYS A 95 -11.10 8.40 4.76
N TYR A 96 -11.25 7.15 4.33
CA TYR A 96 -12.53 6.45 4.39
C TYR A 96 -13.00 6.23 5.84
N GLN A 97 -12.09 5.90 6.76
CA GLN A 97 -12.41 5.83 8.19
C GLN A 97 -12.89 7.17 8.76
N GLN A 98 -12.25 8.28 8.42
CA GLN A 98 -12.70 9.61 8.86
C GLN A 98 -14.10 9.95 8.33
N MET A 99 -14.39 9.65 7.06
CA MET A 99 -15.72 9.86 6.47
C MET A 99 -16.80 9.00 7.14
N THR A 100 -16.49 7.76 7.51
CA THR A 100 -17.45 6.88 8.18
C THR A 100 -17.71 7.26 9.65
N LEU A 101 -16.73 7.88 10.32
CA LEU A 101 -16.91 8.44 11.67
C LEU A 101 -17.75 9.72 11.66
N GLN A 102 -17.59 10.59 10.66
CA GLN A 102 -18.38 11.83 10.54
C GLN A 102 -19.85 11.61 10.21
N ASN A 103 -20.18 10.52 9.50
CA ASN A 103 -21.56 10.18 9.14
C ASN A 103 -22.33 9.39 10.23
N LYS A 104 -21.72 9.19 11.41
CA LYS A 104 -22.33 8.51 12.57
C LYS A 104 -22.87 9.47 13.64
N PHE A 105 -22.79 10.77 13.41
CA PHE A 105 -23.33 11.86 14.23
C PHE A 105 -24.23 12.76 13.39
#